data_AF-A0A4D4JMC8-F1
#
_entry.id   AF-A0A4D4JMC8-F1
#
_cell.length_a   1.000
_cell.length_b   1.000
_cell.length_c   1.000
_cell.angle_alpha   90.00
_cell.angle_beta   90.00
_cell.angle_gamma   90.00
#
_symmetry.space_group_name_H-M   'P 1'
#
loop_
_entity.id
_entity.type
_entity.pdbx_description
1 polymer ?
#
loop_
_entity_poly.entity_id
_entity_poly.type
_entity_poly.pdbx_seq_one_letter_code
_entity_poly.pdbx_strand_id
1 'polypeptide(L)'
;MTDADIEAQIFALLAQRSQGATICPSEVARALAPEGDSWREQMPQVRQVAQALAQQRRLRVTRSGVPVNATAPGGPIRLGLVRGDPGGESR
;
A
#
# COMPACT_ATOMS: atom_id res chain seq x y z
N MET A 1 -5.98 10.75 -12.57
CA MET A 1 -5.13 10.22 -11.48
C MET A 1 -4.07 9.32 -12.07
N THR A 2 -2.81 9.69 -11.87
CA THR A 2 -1.61 9.02 -12.39
C THR A 2 -1.07 8.00 -11.39
N ASP A 3 -0.10 7.18 -11.81
CA ASP A 3 0.68 6.33 -10.92
C ASP A 3 1.46 7.13 -9.86
N ALA A 4 1.98 8.29 -10.24
CA ALA A 4 2.68 9.20 -9.33
C ALA A 4 1.75 9.75 -8.23
N ASP A 5 0.50 10.07 -8.55
CA ASP A 5 -0.51 10.49 -7.55
C ASP A 5 -0.78 9.38 -6.52
N ILE A 6 -0.89 8.13 -6.99
CA ILE A 6 -1.07 6.95 -6.13
C ILE A 6 0.14 6.78 -5.21
N GLU A 7 1.34 6.81 -5.78
CA GLU A 7 2.58 6.65 -5.04
C GLU A 7 2.68 7.71 -3.93
N ALA A 8 2.50 8.98 -4.28
CA ALA A 8 2.53 10.09 -3.34
C ALA A 8 1.51 9.91 -2.22
N GLN A 9 0.27 9.51 -2.55
CA GLN A 9 -0.77 9.30 -1.55
C GLN A 9 -0.49 8.11 -0.62
N ILE A 10 0.07 7.00 -1.14
CA ILE A 10 0.48 5.86 -0.32
C ILE A 10 1.49 6.32 0.74
N PHE A 11 2.53 7.03 0.33
CA PHE A 11 3.56 7.51 1.25
C PHE A 11 3.04 8.59 2.18
N ALA A 12 2.18 9.50 1.72
CA ALA A 12 1.54 10.51 2.55
C ALA A 12 0.67 9.90 3.65
N LEU A 13 -0.10 8.85 3.34
CA LEU A 13 -0.90 8.14 4.34
C LEU A 13 -0.02 7.36 5.32
N LEU A 14 1.04 6.71 4.84
CA LEU A 14 1.98 5.99 5.71
C LEU A 14 2.76 6.95 6.64
N ALA A 15 3.15 8.12 6.15
CA ALA A 15 3.85 9.14 6.93
C ALA A 15 3.01 9.71 8.08
N GLN A 16 1.67 9.73 7.93
CA GLN A 16 0.75 10.15 8.98
C GLN A 16 0.52 9.07 10.05
N ARG A 17 1.00 7.84 9.84
CA ARG A 17 0.80 6.72 10.76
C ARG A 17 2.06 6.48 11.59
N SER A 18 1.88 5.83 12.74
CA SER A 18 3.00 5.43 13.60
C SER A 18 3.97 4.48 12.87
N GLN A 19 5.22 4.45 13.32
CA GLN A 19 6.25 3.60 12.72
C GLN A 19 5.82 2.12 12.70
N GLY A 20 5.88 1.50 11.52
CA GLY A 20 5.47 0.10 11.32
C GLY A 20 3.96 -0.12 11.18
N ALA A 21 3.15 0.94 11.19
CA ALA A 21 1.75 0.86 10.84
C ALA A 21 1.56 0.53 9.35
N THR A 22 0.35 0.07 9.02
CA THR A 22 -0.04 -0.28 7.66
C THR A 22 -1.34 0.40 7.27
N ILE A 23 -1.56 0.54 5.96
CA ILE A 23 -2.78 1.06 5.35
C ILE A 23 -3.37 0.02 4.39
N CYS A 24 -4.61 0.21 3.98
CA CYS A 24 -5.28 -0.58 2.96
C CYS A 24 -5.31 0.17 1.60
N PRO A 25 -5.33 -0.55 0.46
CA PRO A 25 -5.45 0.07 -0.86
C PRO A 25 -6.71 0.92 -1.03
N SER A 26 -7.80 0.55 -0.34
CA SER A 26 -9.06 1.30 -0.36
C SER A 26 -8.94 2.67 0.31
N GLU A 27 -8.08 2.84 1.32
CA GLU A 27 -7.83 4.15 1.94
C GLU A 27 -7.16 5.10 0.95
N VAL A 28 -6.20 4.59 0.17
CA VAL A 28 -5.53 5.34 -0.90
C VAL A 28 -6.51 5.74 -1.99
N ALA A 29 -7.30 4.78 -2.49
CA ALA A 29 -8.27 5.05 -3.54
C ALA A 29 -9.34 6.07 -3.11
N ARG A 30 -9.83 5.98 -1.87
CA ARG A 30 -10.81 6.94 -1.32
C ARG A 30 -10.23 8.33 -1.15
N ALA A 31 -8.95 8.45 -0.80
CA ALA A 31 -8.30 9.75 -0.67
C ALA A 31 -8.15 10.46 -2.03
N LEU A 32 -8.01 9.70 -3.12
CA LEU A 32 -7.81 10.25 -4.48
C LEU A 32 -9.09 10.34 -5.32
N ALA A 33 -10.18 9.72 -4.88
CA ALA A 33 -11.50 9.79 -5.51
C ALA A 33 -12.47 10.55 -4.59
N PRO A 34 -12.45 11.89 -4.57
CA PRO A 34 -13.34 12.70 -3.73
C PRO A 34 -14.81 12.67 -4.20
N GLU A 35 -15.08 12.32 -5.47
CA GLU A 35 -16.43 12.28 -6.03
C GLU A 35 -16.98 10.84 -6.08
N GLY A 36 -17.83 10.50 -5.10
CA GLY A 36 -18.69 9.32 -5.14
C GLY A 36 -18.00 7.96 -4.94
N ASP A 37 -18.60 6.91 -5.50
CA ASP A 37 -18.21 5.50 -5.27
C ASP A 37 -17.12 5.00 -6.27
N SER A 38 -16.58 5.89 -7.12
CA SER A 38 -15.58 5.57 -8.16
C SER A 38 -14.22 5.10 -7.61
N TRP A 39 -13.99 5.17 -6.29
CA TRP A 39 -12.80 4.60 -5.67
C TRP A 39 -12.66 3.09 -5.94
N ARG A 40 -13.76 2.37 -6.15
CA ARG A 40 -13.74 0.95 -6.49
C ARG A 40 -13.08 0.69 -7.85
N GLU A 41 -13.33 1.56 -8.82
CA GLU A 41 -12.76 1.47 -10.17
C GLU A 41 -11.25 1.74 -10.18
N GLN A 42 -10.74 2.44 -9.18
CA GLN A 42 -9.32 2.74 -9.03
C GLN A 42 -8.53 1.65 -8.30
N MET A 43 -9.20 0.72 -7.61
CA MET A 43 -8.53 -0.36 -6.86
C MET A 43 -7.54 -1.18 -7.69
N PRO A 44 -7.81 -1.55 -8.96
CA PRO A 44 -6.84 -2.25 -9.79
C PRO A 44 -5.57 -1.42 -9.99
N GLN A 45 -5.70 -0.12 -10.29
CA GLN A 45 -4.56 0.78 -10.50
C GLN A 45 -3.74 0.96 -9.22
N VAL A 46 -4.40 1.17 -8.08
CA VAL A 46 -3.71 1.28 -6.78
C VAL A 46 -2.92 0.01 -6.46
N ARG A 47 -3.47 -1.17 -6.74
CA ARG A 47 -2.77 -2.46 -6.55
C ARG A 47 -1.57 -2.60 -7.48
N GLN A 48 -1.68 -2.16 -8.74
CA GLN A 48 -0.56 -2.20 -9.68
C GLN A 48 0.61 -1.32 -9.18
N VAL A 49 0.33 -0.09 -8.77
CA VAL A 49 1.38 0.81 -8.25
C VAL A 49 1.98 0.28 -6.95
N ALA A 50 1.15 -0.21 -6.02
CA ALA A 50 1.64 -0.84 -4.80
C ALA A 50 2.54 -2.07 -5.08
N GLN A 51 2.20 -2.85 -6.11
CA GLN A 51 3.03 -3.98 -6.54
C GLN A 51 4.36 -3.51 -7.15
N ALA A 52 4.35 -2.47 -8.00
CA ALA A 52 5.57 -1.91 -8.56
C ALA A 52 6.51 -1.38 -7.45
N LEU A 53 5.96 -0.66 -6.47
CA LEU A 53 6.70 -0.18 -5.30
C LEU A 53 7.27 -1.33 -4.45
N ALA A 54 6.54 -2.43 -4.32
CA ALA A 54 7.02 -3.62 -3.62
C ALA A 54 8.17 -4.30 -4.36
N GLN A 55 8.10 -4.39 -5.69
CA GLN A 55 9.21 -4.90 -6.52
C GLN A 55 10.46 -4.02 -6.40
N GLN A 56 10.28 -2.71 -6.26
CA GLN A 56 11.37 -1.75 -6.02
C GLN A 56 11.89 -1.75 -4.57
N ARG A 57 11.34 -2.60 -3.68
CA ARG A 57 11.63 -2.61 -2.23
C ARG A 57 11.44 -1.25 -1.54
N ARG A 58 10.51 -0.44 -2.06
CA ARG A 58 10.09 0.84 -1.45
C ARG A 58 8.83 0.67 -0.59
N LEU A 59 8.07 -0.39 -0.83
CA LEU A 59 6.84 -0.71 -0.10
C LEU A 59 6.80 -2.20 0.28
N ARG A 60 6.17 -2.54 1.39
CA ARG A 60 5.86 -3.91 1.79
C ARG A 60 4.38 -4.17 1.61
N VAL A 61 4.03 -5.22 0.88
CA VAL A 61 2.65 -5.67 0.69
C VAL A 61 2.47 -7.00 1.41
N THR A 62 1.48 -7.08 2.29
CA THR A 62 1.19 -8.30 3.04
C THR A 62 -0.28 -8.66 3.10
N ARG A 63 -0.56 -9.94 3.29
CA ARG A 63 -1.88 -10.49 3.65
C ARG A 63 -1.69 -11.32 4.90
N SER A 64 -2.41 -10.96 5.97
CA SER A 64 -2.26 -11.63 7.28
C SER A 64 -0.79 -11.74 7.75
N GLY A 65 0.01 -10.70 7.50
CA GLY A 65 1.43 -10.67 7.85
C GLY A 65 2.38 -11.32 6.83
N VAL A 66 1.87 -12.10 5.89
CA VAL A 66 2.66 -12.82 4.86
C VAL A 66 2.87 -11.91 3.64
N PRO A 67 4.10 -11.78 3.11
CA PRO A 67 4.36 -11.08 1.85
C PRO A 67 3.57 -11.68 0.70
N VAL A 68 2.85 -10.84 -0.04
CA VAL A 68 2.05 -11.28 -1.21
C VAL A 68 2.16 -10.27 -2.34
N ASN A 69 1.85 -10.71 -3.55
CA ASN A 69 1.65 -9.82 -4.68
C ASN A 69 0.34 -9.02 -4.51
N ALA A 70 0.40 -7.69 -4.66
CA ALA A 70 -0.76 -6.82 -4.46
C ALA A 70 -1.87 -7.04 -5.50
N THR A 71 -1.52 -7.54 -6.68
CA THR A 71 -2.43 -7.83 -7.80
C THR A 71 -2.99 -9.25 -7.74
N ALA A 72 -2.44 -10.11 -6.89
CA ALA A 72 -2.92 -11.47 -6.75
C ALA A 72 -4.34 -11.51 -6.18
N PRO A 73 -5.20 -12.40 -6.70
CA PRO A 73 -6.56 -12.57 -6.19
C PRO A 73 -6.58 -12.96 -4.70
N GLY A 74 -7.70 -12.66 -4.06
CA GLY A 74 -7.99 -13.02 -2.68
C GLY A 74 -8.22 -11.82 -1.76
N GLY A 75 -8.15 -12.09 -0.45
CA GLY A 75 -8.57 -11.18 0.61
C GLY A 75 -7.78 -9.87 0.74
N PRO A 76 -8.14 -9.05 1.75
CA PRO A 76 -7.57 -7.74 1.98
C PRO A 76 -6.05 -7.80 2.16
N ILE A 77 -5.37 -6.80 1.61
CA ILE A 77 -3.91 -6.64 1.73
C ILE A 77 -3.61 -5.38 2.54
N ARG A 78 -2.43 -5.35 3.13
CA ARG A 78 -1.89 -4.27 3.95
C ARG A 78 -0.60 -3.77 3.31
N LEU A 79 -0.54 -2.46 3.11
CA LEU A 79 0.62 -1.74 2.60
C LEU A 79 1.36 -1.12 3.78
N GLY A 80 2.67 -1.30 3.86
CA GLY A 80 3.50 -0.70 4.89
C GLY A 80 4.83 -0.26 4.32
N LEU A 81 5.52 0.64 5.03
CA LEU A 81 6.90 0.97 4.68
C LEU A 81 7.78 -0.27 4.83
N VAL A 82 8.75 -0.43 3.93
CA VAL A 82 9.86 -1.35 4.17
C VAL A 82 10.57 -0.80 5.39
N ARG A 83 10.55 -1.55 6.50
CA ARG A 83 11.38 -1.18 7.64
C ARG A 83 12.81 -1.19 7.12
N GLY A 84 13.48 -0.04 7.18
CA GLY A 84 14.94 -0.06 7.25
C GLY A 84 15.25 -0.83 8.51
N ASP A 85 15.75 -2.05 8.35
CA ASP A 85 16.08 -2.95 9.45
C ASP A 85 16.80 -2.20 10.56
N PRO A 86 16.22 -2.02 11.76
CA PRO A 86 16.98 -1.81 12.97
C PRO A 86 17.00 -3.16 13.67
N GLY A 87 17.78 -4.11 13.17
CA GLY A 87 18.11 -5.35 13.85
C GLY A 87 17.30 -6.57 13.37
N GLY A 88 17.98 -7.45 12.67
CA GLY A 88 18.02 -8.82 13.15
C GLY A 88 18.45 -8.83 14.62
N GLU A 89 17.53 -9.08 15.54
CA GLU A 89 17.74 -9.97 16.69
C GLU A 89 16.44 -10.26 17.45
N SER A 90 16.21 -11.57 17.62
CA SER A 90 15.78 -12.26 18.84
C SER A 90 14.46 -11.88 19.52
N ARG A 91 13.43 -12.72 19.36
CA ARG A 91 13.09 -13.77 20.36
C ARG A 91 12.15 -14.82 19.79
#